data_AF-A0A3A9C0K1-F1
#
_entry.id   AF-A0A3A9C0K1-F1
#
_cell.length_a   1.000
_cell.length_b   1.000
_cell.length_c   1.000
_cell.angle_alpha   90.00
_cell.angle_beta   90.00
_cell.angle_gamma   90.00
#
_symmetry.space_group_name_H-M   'P 1'
#
loop_
_entity.id
_entity.type
_entity.pdbx_description
1 polymer ?
#
loop_
_entity_poly.entity_id
_entity_poly.type
_entity_poly.pdbx_seq_one_letter_code
_entity_poly.pdbx_strand_id
1 'polypeptide(L)'
;MARRARRTPLEKYQEELLEVQASIEQYEDCLENLREKEKGLKEQIMMEKFKEVNELLEVQNMSLDDLKELLAAEGGSVQIA
;
A
#
# COMPACT_ATOMS: atom_id res chain seq x y z
N MET A 1 -34.46 38.09 29.26
CA MET A 1 -33.91 37.17 28.25
C MET A 1 -32.57 37.71 27.79
N ALA A 2 -31.45 37.16 28.27
CA ALA A 2 -30.12 37.60 27.85
C ALA A 2 -29.95 37.28 26.36
N ARG A 3 -29.82 38.33 25.54
CA ARG A 3 -29.52 38.17 24.11
C ARG A 3 -28.11 37.61 24.02
N ARG A 4 -27.95 36.39 23.50
CA ARG A 4 -26.61 35.83 23.25
C ARG A 4 -25.84 36.84 22.39
N ALA A 5 -24.68 37.27 22.88
CA ALA A 5 -23.77 38.09 22.10
C ALA A 5 -23.47 37.35 20.78
N ARG A 6 -23.54 38.06 19.65
CA ARG A 6 -23.16 37.48 18.37
C ARG A 6 -21.67 37.17 18.42
N ARG A 7 -21.28 35.95 18.05
CA ARG A 7 -19.87 35.55 17.92
C ARG A 7 -19.12 36.56 17.08
N THR A 8 -17.92 36.93 17.52
CA THR A 8 -17.03 37.82 16.78
C THR A 8 -16.54 37.11 15.51
N PRO A 9 -16.14 37.84 14.46
CA PRO A 9 -15.52 37.23 13.28
C PRO A 9 -14.31 36.36 13.62
N LEU A 10 -13.52 36.77 14.62
CA LEU A 10 -12.35 36.00 15.09
C LEU A 10 -12.76 34.64 15.66
N GLU A 11 -13.78 34.60 16.53
CA GLU A 11 -14.28 33.34 17.09
C GLU A 11 -14.77 32.39 16.00
N LYS A 12 -15.43 32.90 14.96
CA LYS A 12 -15.87 32.09 13.81
C LYS A 12 -14.69 31.51 13.04
N TYR A 13 -13.67 32.32 12.74
CA TYR A 13 -12.48 31.84 12.05
C TYR A 13 -11.69 30.82 12.87
N GLN A 14 -11.68 30.96 14.20
CA GLN A 14 -11.06 29.98 15.09
C GLN A 14 -11.82 28.65 15.11
N GLU A 15 -13.16 28.69 15.15
CA GLU A 15 -14.00 27.50 15.04
C GLU A 15 -13.80 26.80 13.69
N GLU A 16 -13.85 27.53 12.58
CA GLU A 16 -13.61 27.00 11.24
C GLU A 16 -12.20 26.40 11.11
N LEU A 17 -11.18 27.04 11.70
CA LEU A 17 -9.82 26.51 11.70
C LEU A 17 -9.73 25.17 12.45
N LEU A 18 -10.39 25.05 13.61
CA LEU A 18 -10.41 23.80 14.38
C LEU A 18 -11.12 22.67 13.61
N GLU A 19 -12.23 22.98 12.94
CA GLU A 19 -12.94 22.00 12.11
C GLU A 19 -12.08 21.52 10.93
N VAL A 20 -11.36 22.44 10.28
CA VAL A 20 -10.43 22.10 9.20
C VAL A 20 -9.27 21.25 9.72
N GLN A 21 -8.68 21.60 10.87
CA GLN A 21 -7.60 20.83 11.48
C GLN A 21 -8.03 19.41 11.86
N ALA A 22 -9.21 19.26 12.46
CA ALA A 22 -9.76 17.94 12.78
C ALA A 22 -10.02 17.11 11.52
N SER A 23 -10.48 17.75 10.44
CA SER A 23 -10.67 17.08 9.15
C SER A 23 -9.34 16.62 8.55
N ILE A 24 -8.28 17.45 8.64
CA ILE A 24 -6.94 17.07 8.19
C ILE A 24 -6.45 15.83 8.91
N GLU A 25 -6.52 15.81 10.24
CA GLU A 25 -6.09 14.68 11.07
C GLU A 25 -6.84 13.39 10.68
N GLN A 26 -8.17 13.47 10.53
CA GLN A 26 -8.97 12.33 10.07
C GLN A 26 -8.56 11.81 8.69
N TYR A 27 -8.25 12.72 7.75
CA TYR A 27 -7.80 12.31 6.41
C TYR A 27 -6.38 11.73 6.44
N GLU A 28 -5.50 12.21 7.30
CA GLU A 28 -4.17 11.64 7.51
C GLU A 28 -4.27 10.20 8.04
N ASP A 29 -5.11 9.95 9.04
CA ASP A 29 -5.40 8.60 9.55
C ASP A 29 -5.98 7.69 8.45
N CYS A 30 -6.90 8.22 7.63
CA CYS A 30 -7.45 7.47 6.51
C CYS A 30 -6.37 7.11 5.47
N LEU A 31 -5.46 8.04 5.19
CA LEU A 31 -4.35 7.82 4.27
C LEU A 31 -3.38 6.77 4.80
N GLU A 32 -3.07 6.77 6.10
CA GLU A 32 -2.22 5.76 6.72
C GLU A 32 -2.84 4.36 6.59
N ASN A 33 -4.11 4.21 6.95
CA ASN A 33 -4.85 2.95 6.79
C ASN A 33 -4.85 2.46 5.34
N LEU A 34 -5.04 3.36 4.37
CA LEU A 34 -5.01 3.01 2.95
C LEU A 34 -3.61 2.55 2.49
N ARG A 35 -2.54 3.16 3.00
CA ARG A 35 -1.16 2.74 2.71
C ARG A 35 -0.85 1.36 3.28
N GLU A 36 -1.31 1.06 4.50
CA GLU A 36 -1.17 -0.28 5.06
C GLU A 36 -1.92 -1.33 4.23
N LYS A 37 -3.15 -1.01 3.82
CA LYS A 37 -3.93 -1.87 2.93
C LYS A 37 -3.26 -2.06 1.57
N GLU A 38 -2.70 -1.01 0.99
CA GLU A 38 -1.92 -1.09 -0.25
C GLU A 38 -0.73 -2.06 -0.10
N LYS A 39 0.02 -1.94 1.00
CA LYS A 39 1.14 -2.84 1.30
C LYS A 39 0.67 -4.29 1.43
N GLY A 40 -0.39 -4.54 2.19
CA GLY A 40 -0.96 -5.89 2.34
C GLY A 40 -1.42 -6.48 1.02
N LEU A 41 -2.04 -5.69 0.14
CA LEU A 41 -2.43 -6.13 -1.20
C LEU A 41 -1.22 -6.48 -2.08
N LYS A 42 -0.14 -5.69 -2.03
CA LYS A 42 1.09 -6.00 -2.77
C LYS A 42 1.72 -7.31 -2.32
N GLU A 43 1.76 -7.55 -1.01
CA GLU A 43 2.27 -8.80 -0.43
C GLU A 43 1.41 -10.00 -0.84
N GLN A 44 0.07 -9.87 -0.80
CA GLN A 44 -0.85 -10.91 -1.26
C GLN A 44 -0.67 -11.24 -2.74
N ILE A 45 -0.57 -10.22 -3.60
CA ILE A 45 -0.31 -10.42 -5.04
C ILE A 45 1.01 -11.15 -5.26
N MET A 46 2.07 -10.79 -4.53
CA MET A 46 3.37 -11.47 -4.64
C MET A 46 3.27 -12.94 -4.20
N MET A 47 2.54 -13.22 -3.12
CA MET A 47 2.31 -14.58 -2.63
C MET A 47 1.53 -15.43 -3.64
N GLU A 48 0.45 -14.90 -4.22
CA GLU A 48 -0.33 -15.62 -5.23
C GLU A 48 0.51 -15.93 -6.48
N LYS A 49 1.30 -14.96 -6.98
CA LYS A 49 2.25 -15.21 -8.06
C LYS A 49 3.27 -16.30 -7.72
N PHE A 50 3.76 -16.30 -6.48
CA PHE A 50 4.69 -17.34 -6.03
C PHE A 50 4.02 -18.72 -5.98
N LYS A 51 2.77 -18.81 -5.52
CA LYS A 51 1.99 -20.05 -5.55
C LYS A 51 1.79 -20.56 -6.97
N GLU A 52 1.38 -19.69 -7.90
CA GLU A 52 1.20 -20.04 -9.31
C GLU A 52 2.50 -20.64 -9.90
N VAL A 53 3.65 -20.01 -9.61
CA VAL A 53 4.96 -20.54 -10.05
C VAL A 53 5.28 -21.87 -9.37
N ASN A 54 5.04 -22.01 -8.07
CA ASN A 54 5.31 -23.25 -7.35
C ASN A 54 4.43 -24.41 -7.83
N GLU A 55 3.14 -24.17 -8.09
CA GLU A 55 2.23 -25.17 -8.68
C GLU A 55 2.71 -25.62 -10.06
N LEU A 56 3.20 -24.69 -10.90
CA LEU A 56 3.78 -25.03 -12.20
C LEU A 56 5.05 -25.89 -12.06
N LEU A 57 5.91 -25.58 -11.09
CA LEU A 57 7.12 -26.37 -10.81
C LEU A 57 6.77 -27.78 -10.33
N GLU A 58 5.80 -27.92 -9.44
CA GLU A 58 5.31 -29.21 -8.95
C GLU A 58 4.76 -30.08 -10.10
N VAL A 59 4.00 -29.49 -11.03
CA VAL A 59 3.51 -30.19 -12.24
C VAL A 59 4.67 -30.71 -13.10
N GLN A 60 5.79 -29.97 -13.16
CA GLN A 60 6.98 -30.38 -13.89
C GLN A 60 7.91 -31.29 -13.08
N ASN A 61 7.55 -31.67 -11.84
CA ASN A 61 8.43 -32.34 -10.87
C ASN A 61 9.76 -31.62 -10.66
N MET A 62 9.73 -30.29 -10.67
CA MET A 62 10.88 -29.42 -10.47
C MET A 62 10.78 -28.71 -9.12
N SER A 63 11.93 -28.42 -8.53
CA SER A 63 12.06 -27.57 -7.35
C SER A 63 12.36 -26.13 -7.74
N LEU A 64 12.22 -25.21 -6.77
CA LEU A 64 12.68 -23.83 -6.92
C LEU A 64 14.18 -23.71 -7.16
N ASP A 65 14.97 -24.66 -6.65
CA ASP A 65 16.41 -24.66 -6.88
C ASP A 65 16.72 -25.11 -8.31
N ASP A 66 15.98 -26.07 -8.86
CA ASP A 66 16.07 -26.41 -10.29
C ASP A 66 15.72 -25.22 -11.18
N LEU A 67 14.68 -24.44 -10.83
CA LEU A 67 14.34 -23.20 -11.54
C LEU A 67 15.47 -22.16 -11.46
N LYS A 68 16.08 -21.98 -10.28
CA LYS A 68 17.23 -21.07 -10.12
C LYS A 68 18.42 -21.51 -10.97
N GLU A 69 18.72 -22.80 -10.97
CA GLU A 69 19.81 -23.36 -11.76
C GLU A 69 19.58 -23.19 -13.26
N LEU A 70 18.35 -23.43 -13.75
CA LEU A 70 17.98 -23.17 -15.15
C LEU A 70 18.13 -21.70 -15.53
N LEU A 71 17.62 -20.78 -14.72
CA LEU A 71 17.73 -19.34 -14.98
C LEU A 71 19.19 -18.85 -14.91
N ALA A 72 20.00 -19.41 -14.01
CA ALA A 72 21.43 -19.12 -13.93
C ALA A 72 22.20 -19.68 -15.14
N ALA A 73 21.83 -20.86 -15.63
CA ALA A 73 22.42 -21.47 -16.81
C ALA A 73 22.05 -20.69 -18.09
N GLU A 74 20.81 -20.22 -18.20
CA GLU A 74 20.33 -19.44 -19.36
C GLU A 74 20.86 -17.99 -19.33
N GLY A 75 20.98 -17.39 -18.14
CA GLY A 75 21.60 -16.07 -17.95
C GLY A 75 23.11 -16.01 -18.28
N GLY A 76 23.78 -17.16 -18.38
CA GLY A 76 25.15 -17.27 -18.90
C GLY A 76 25.26 -17.27 -20.43
N SER A 77 24.14 -17.34 -21.15
CA SER A 77 24.08 -17.45 -22.62
C SER A 77 23.65 -16.16 -23.34
N VAL A 78 23.48 -15.05 -22.61
CA VAL A 78 23.37 -13.72 -23.25
C VAL A 78 24.79 -13.21 -23.54
N GLN A 79 25.41 -13.78 -24.56
CA GLN A 79 26.50 -13.10 -25.25
C GLN A 79 25.90 -11.85 -25.91
N ILE A 80 26.14 -10.69 -25.29
CA ILE A 80 25.96 -9.38 -25.93
C ILE A 80 26.95 -9.36 -27.10
N ALA A 81 26.43 -9.53 -28.31
CA ALA A 81 27.12 -9.25 -29.57
C ALA A 81 26.73 -7.85 -30.06
#